data_AF-A0A9D8B5N2-F1
#
_entry.id   AF-A0A9D8B5N2-F1
#
_cell.length_a   1.000
_cell.length_b   1.000
_cell.length_c   1.000
_cell.angle_alpha   90.00
_cell.angle_beta   90.00
_cell.angle_gamma   90.00
#
_symmetry.space_group_name_H-M   'P 1'
#
loop_
_entity.id
_entity.type
_entity.pdbx_description
1 polymer ?
#
loop_
_entity_poly.entity_id
_entity_poly.type
_entity_poly.pdbx_seq_one_letter_code
_entity_poly.pdbx_strand_id
1 'polypeptide(L)' 'MPTFGYAGEILKIDLSTGEVLRLHTGDYADRFVGGRGIAVKFYWDEASPYTDALDPVSPLIFV' A
#
# COMPACT_ATOMS: atom_id res chain seq x y z
N MET A 1 18.06 7.46 -5.91
CA MET A 1 19.10 7.26 -4.87
C MET A 1 18.89 5.90 -4.24
N PRO A 2 19.94 5.18 -3.79
CA PRO A 2 19.74 3.93 -3.06
C PRO A 2 18.94 4.21 -1.77
N THR A 3 17.74 3.63 -1.68
CA THR A 3 16.89 3.67 -0.49
C THR A 3 17.36 2.60 0.48
N PHE A 4 18.42 2.89 1.23
CA PHE A 4 18.84 2.03 2.33
C PHE A 4 17.75 1.98 3.42
N GLY A 5 17.55 0.82 4.04
CA GLY A 5 16.52 0.61 5.07
C GLY A 5 15.17 0.08 4.56
N TYR A 6 14.93 0.12 3.25
CA TYR A 6 13.73 -0.46 2.62
C TYR A 6 14.10 -1.62 1.69
N ALA A 7 13.18 -2.57 1.53
CA ALA A 7 13.31 -3.62 0.51
C ALA A 7 13.23 -3.07 -0.92
N GLY A 8 12.66 -1.86 -1.11
CA GLY A 8 12.61 -1.14 -2.37
C GLY A 8 11.35 -1.38 -3.20
N GLU A 9 10.56 -2.41 -2.86
CA GLU A 9 9.32 -2.75 -3.55
C GLU A 9 8.15 -2.90 -2.58
N ILE A 10 6.95 -2.58 -3.06
CA ILE A 10 5.66 -2.81 -2.41
C ILE A 10 4.81 -3.65 -3.37
N LEU A 11 4.23 -4.73 -2.86
CA LEU A 11 3.31 -5.56 -3.64
C LEU A 11 1.88 -5.07 -3.43
N LYS A 12 1.20 -4.77 -4.53
CA LYS A 12 -0.25 -4.56 -4.56
C LYS A 12 -0.89 -5.77 -5.24
N ILE A 13 -1.77 -6.46 -4.54
CA ILE A 13 -2.32 -7.74 -4.97
C ILE A 13 -3.84 -7.62 -4.99
N ASP A 14 -4.46 -7.94 -6.13
CA ASP A 14 -5.89 -8.16 -6.21
C ASP A 14 -6.18 -9.65 -6.00
N LEU A 15 -6.83 -9.97 -4.88
CA LEU A 15 -7.15 -11.36 -4.51
C LEU A 15 -8.28 -11.96 -5.35
N SER A 16 -9.08 -11.15 -6.05
CA SER A 16 -10.17 -11.61 -6.91
C SER A 16 -9.65 -12.12 -8.26
N THR A 17 -8.62 -11.47 -8.80
CA THR A 17 -8.04 -11.79 -10.12
C THR A 17 -6.70 -12.51 -10.03
N GLY A 18 -6.00 -12.38 -8.90
CA GLY A 18 -4.62 -12.83 -8.73
C GLY A 18 -3.58 -11.89 -9.35
N GLU A 19 -3.98 -10.69 -9.79
CA GLU A 19 -3.05 -9.70 -10.32
C GLU A 19 -2.08 -9.22 -9.23
N VAL A 20 -0.80 -9.09 -9.61
CA VAL A 20 0.26 -8.58 -8.73
C VAL A 20 0.98 -7.43 -9.42
N LEU A 21 0.89 -6.25 -8.83
CA LEU A 21 1.63 -5.06 -9.23
C LEU A 21 2.78 -4.81 -8.25
N ARG A 22 3.92 -4.36 -8.78
CA ARG A 22 5.10 -3.97 -8.01
C ARG A 22 5.25 -2.46 -8.09
N LEU A 23 5.22 -1.79 -6.94
CA LEU A 23 5.43 -0.36 -6.82
C LEU A 23 6.79 -0.11 -6.18
N HIS A 24 7.46 0.96 -6.58
CA HIS A 24 8.75 1.30 -6.00
C HIS A 24 8.54 2.05 -4.67
N THR A 25 9.11 1.57 -3.56
CA THR A 25 8.94 2.20 -2.24
C THR A 25 9.42 3.66 -2.22
N GLY A 26 10.44 3.97 -3.05
CA GLY A 26 11.00 5.33 -3.15
C GLY A 26 10.00 6.39 -3.60
N ASP A 27 8.90 6.00 -4.25
CA ASP A 27 7.86 6.94 -4.72
C ASP A 27 7.04 7.51 -3.54
N TYR A 28 7.13 6.87 -2.37
CA TYR A 28 6.39 7.21 -1.16
C TYR A 28 7.30 7.58 0.02
N ALA A 29 8.50 6.98 0.10
CA ALA A 29 9.37 7.05 1.27
C ALA A 29 9.79 8.47 1.67
N ASP A 30 10.01 9.38 0.71
CA ASP A 30 10.42 10.77 1.02
C ASP A 30 9.35 11.54 1.82
N ARG A 31 8.08 11.29 1.51
CA ARG A 31 6.95 11.99 2.14
C ARG A 31 6.39 11.29 3.35
N PHE A 32 6.43 9.96 3.37
CA PHE A 32 5.71 9.15 4.36
C PHE A 32 6.63 8.29 5.22
N VAL A 33 7.95 8.40 5.01
CA VAL A 33 8.99 7.62 5.69
C VAL A 33 8.84 6.14 5.37
N GLY A 34 7.97 5.42 6.08
CA GLY A 34 7.79 3.97 5.95
C GLY A 34 6.69 3.45 6.85
N GLY A 35 6.56 2.12 6.92
CA GLY A 35 5.66 1.43 7.85
C GLY A 35 4.24 2.01 7.82
N ARG A 36 3.75 2.43 9.00
CA ARG A 36 2.43 3.04 9.16
C ARG A 36 2.19 4.28 8.30
N GLY A 37 3.23 5.08 8.02
CA GLY A 37 3.08 6.30 7.22
C GLY A 37 2.67 5.97 5.78
N ILE A 38 3.35 5.00 5.16
CA ILE A 38 3.01 4.51 3.83
C ILE A 38 1.67 3.74 3.86
N ALA A 39 1.41 2.94 4.89
CA ALA A 39 0.14 2.21 5.02
C ALA A 39 -1.07 3.14 5.05
N VAL A 40 -1.03 4.22 5.85
CA VAL A 40 -2.13 5.18 5.93
C VAL A 40 -2.30 5.95 4.62
N LYS A 41 -1.22 6.21 3.87
CA LYS A 41 -1.34 6.81 2.53
C LYS A 41 -2.15 5.94 1.58
N PHE A 42 -1.85 4.65 1.50
CA PHE A 42 -2.61 3.72 0.65
C PHE A 42 -4.05 3.56 1.14
N TYR A 43 -4.25 3.41 2.46
CA TYR A 43 -5.59 3.32 3.01
C TYR A 43 -6.41 4.57 2.69
N TRP A 44 -5.82 5.76 2.81
CA TRP A 44 -6.48 7.02 2.48
C TRP A 44 -6.88 7.12 1.00
N ASP A 45 -6.08 6.58 0.09
CA ASP A 45 -6.36 6.63 -1.34
C ASP A 45 -7.41 5.59 -1.77
N GLU A 46 -7.44 4.42 -1.12
CA GLU A 46 -8.20 3.26 -1.59
C GLU A 46 -9.48 3.02 -0.78
N ALA A 47 -9.51 3.37 0.50
CA ALA A 47 -10.69 3.20 1.32
C ALA A 47 -11.79 4.21 0.94
N SER A 48 -13.04 3.76 1.01
CA SER A 48 -14.23 4.58 0.81
C SER A 48 -15.04 4.65 2.11
N PRO A 49 -15.56 5.82 2.52
CA PRO A 49 -16.41 5.94 3.69
C PRO A 49 -17.77 5.25 3.53
N TYR A 50 -18.10 4.79 2.31
CA TYR A 50 -19.36 4.11 1.99
C TYR A 50 -19.22 2.58 1.90
N THR A 51 -18.04 2.05 2.20
CA THR A 51 -17.72 0.62 2.12
C THR A 51 -17.71 0.02 3.51
N ASP A 52 -18.32 -1.16 3.68
CA ASP A 52 -18.27 -1.90 4.95
C ASP A 52 -16.85 -2.39 5.26
N ALA A 53 -16.52 -2.53 6.54
CA ALA A 53 -15.19 -2.98 6.98
C ALA A 53 -14.80 -4.36 6.42
N LEU A 54 -15.77 -5.25 6.19
CA LEU A 54 -15.55 -6.61 5.69
C LEU A 54 -15.86 -6.78 4.19
N ASP A 55 -16.13 -5.68 3.48
CA ASP A 55 -16.37 -5.71 2.04
C ASP A 55 -15.07 -6.12 1.29
N PRO A 56 -15.15 -6.93 0.22
CA PRO A 56 -13.98 -7.32 -0.58
C PRO A 56 -13.19 -6.16 -1.17
N VAL A 57 -13.77 -4.95 -1.32
CA VAL A 57 -13.03 -3.78 -1.80
C VAL A 57 -12.26 -3.05 -0.69
N SER A 58 -12.44 -3.45 0.57
CA SER A 58 -11.73 -2.88 1.72
C SER A 58 -10.23 -3.24 1.64
N PRO A 59 -9.32 -2.25 1.59
CA PRO A 59 -7.89 -2.53 1.46
C PRO A 59 -7.31 -3.09 2.76
N LEU A 60 -6.57 -4.19 2.64
CA LEU A 60 -5.80 -4.80 3.74
C LEU A 60 -4.30 -4.57 3.50
N ILE A 61 -3.62 -4.01 4.49
CA ILE A 61 -2.23 -3.57 4.36
C ILE A 61 -1.36 -4.24 5.42
N PHE A 62 -0.26 -4.85 4.99
CA PHE A 62 0.79 -5.41 5.84
C PHE A 62 2.07 -4.58 5.65
N VAL A 63 2.71 -4.17 6.74
CA VAL A 63 3.95 -3.38 6.76
C VAL A 63 4.97 -3.90 7.75
#